data_AF-A0A6A5TDW5-F1
#
_entry.id   AF-A0A6A5TDW5-F1
#
_cell.length_a   1.000
_cell.length_b   1.000
_cell.length_c   1.000
_cell.angle_alpha   90.00
_cell.angle_beta   90.00
_cell.angle_gamma   90.00
#
_symmetry.space_group_name_H-M   'P 1'
#
loop_
_entity.id
_entity.type
_entity.pdbx_description
1 polymer ?
#
loop_
_entity_poly.entity_id
_entity_poly.type
_entity_poly.pdbx_seq_one_letter_code
_entity_poly.pdbx_strand_id
1 'polypeptide(L)'
;MDVSGYAAKPDAYDALSAYQIAEFFKKHGLARDEIDHFAANLLDSPVSATPVQGATSYTVSGNEAAQVVQFRRSQLPMRQIEIARQLYGDFVPECKSQGMFGPVHVYVADLVPGPAFCRVRNQFFSPDPAMEQRLQKTVQDFARFFASAWINKPAHTSEPPLGLLSEYSKILDEVSRDLPAQLQAKLDDVRQELPRLFRPSYPMVLQHDDLLENNFHVDEATGHITGIINWADAKIAPFGVSLASMEVVLGIQTRTNWHFHPNH
;
A
#
# COMPACT_ATOMS: atom_id res chain seq x y z
N MET A 1 16.87 21.12 4.74
CA MET A 1 16.35 20.62 6.02
C MET A 1 16.41 19.10 5.96
N ASP A 2 17.12 18.47 6.87
CA ASP A 2 17.17 17.00 6.93
C ASP A 2 15.88 16.49 7.58
N VAL A 3 15.07 15.75 6.82
CA VAL A 3 13.80 15.18 7.30
C VAL A 3 13.95 13.73 7.74
N SER A 4 15.09 13.07 7.50
CA SER A 4 15.31 11.66 7.83
C SER A 4 15.02 11.36 9.29
N GLY A 5 15.38 12.28 10.20
CA GLY A 5 15.20 12.14 11.65
C GLY A 5 13.74 11.98 12.11
N TYR A 6 12.76 12.31 11.25
CA TYR A 6 11.34 12.11 11.55
C TYR A 6 10.84 10.70 11.18
N ALA A 7 11.57 9.95 10.35
CA ALA A 7 11.17 8.60 9.97
C ALA A 7 11.46 7.61 11.11
N ALA A 8 10.52 6.69 11.33
CA ALA A 8 10.72 5.60 12.26
C ALA A 8 11.92 4.72 11.82
N LYS A 9 12.71 4.27 12.80
CA LYS A 9 13.83 3.36 12.57
C LYS A 9 13.33 1.93 12.35
N PRO A 10 14.12 1.04 11.70
CA PRO A 10 13.77 -0.37 11.50
C PRO A 10 13.26 -1.08 12.77
N ASP A 11 13.93 -0.89 13.90
CA ASP A 11 13.58 -1.52 15.18
C ASP A 11 12.16 -1.20 15.66
N ALA A 12 11.61 -0.03 15.28
CA ALA A 12 10.23 0.33 15.60
C ALA A 12 9.23 -0.56 14.83
N TYR A 13 9.56 -0.92 13.58
CA TYR A 13 8.76 -1.85 12.78
C TYR A 13 8.94 -3.30 13.24
N ASP A 14 10.10 -3.67 13.78
CA ASP A 14 10.31 -4.97 14.41
C ASP A 14 9.43 -5.11 15.66
N ALA A 15 9.41 -4.10 16.52
CA ALA A 15 8.54 -4.05 17.70
C ALA A 15 7.04 -4.07 17.31
N LEU A 16 6.65 -3.29 16.30
CA LEU A 16 5.29 -3.29 15.77
C LEU A 16 4.89 -4.66 15.21
N SER A 17 5.77 -5.29 14.44
CA SER A 17 5.52 -6.61 13.84
C SER A 17 5.38 -7.69 14.92
N ALA A 18 6.22 -7.67 15.96
CA ALA A 18 6.09 -8.59 17.10
C ALA A 18 4.73 -8.43 17.81
N TYR A 19 4.29 -7.19 18.02
CA TYR A 19 2.96 -6.90 18.56
C TYR A 19 1.83 -7.39 17.67
N GLN A 20 1.89 -7.12 16.36
CA GLN A 20 0.87 -7.54 15.38
C GLN A 20 0.76 -9.07 15.30
N ILE A 21 1.89 -9.77 15.33
CA ILE A 21 1.93 -11.23 15.38
C ILE A 21 1.20 -11.73 16.63
N ALA A 22 1.57 -11.22 17.81
CA ALA A 22 0.96 -11.63 19.07
C ALA A 22 -0.56 -11.40 19.08
N GLU A 23 -1.01 -10.24 18.63
CA GLU A 23 -2.44 -9.91 18.55
C GLU A 23 -3.19 -10.76 17.51
N PHE A 24 -2.58 -11.08 16.36
CA PHE A 24 -3.17 -11.97 15.37
C PHE A 24 -3.47 -13.36 15.98
N PHE A 25 -2.48 -13.99 16.60
CA PHE A 25 -2.67 -15.32 17.20
C PHE A 25 -3.66 -15.30 18.37
N LYS A 26 -3.55 -14.30 19.25
CA LYS A 26 -4.48 -14.11 20.38
C LYS A 26 -5.93 -13.95 19.90
N LYS A 27 -6.16 -13.19 18.84
CA LYS A 27 -7.50 -12.91 18.31
C LYS A 27 -8.13 -14.12 17.64
N HIS A 28 -7.33 -14.97 17.01
CA HIS A 28 -7.82 -16.10 16.23
C HIS A 28 -7.76 -17.43 16.98
N GLY A 29 -7.10 -17.49 18.14
CA GLY A 29 -6.97 -18.72 18.93
C GLY A 29 -6.16 -19.80 18.21
N LEU A 30 -5.23 -19.39 17.35
CA LEU A 30 -4.38 -20.28 16.56
C LEU A 30 -3.02 -20.47 17.23
N ALA A 31 -2.43 -21.66 17.07
CA ALA A 31 -1.07 -21.93 17.48
C ALA A 31 -0.11 -21.59 16.33
N ARG A 32 1.01 -20.92 16.66
CA ARG A 32 1.96 -20.43 15.65
C ARG A 32 2.71 -21.57 14.98
N ASP A 33 3.08 -22.60 15.72
CA ASP A 33 3.72 -23.80 15.20
C ASP A 33 2.84 -24.53 14.17
N GLU A 34 1.52 -24.63 14.40
CA GLU A 34 0.59 -25.23 13.44
C GLU A 34 0.51 -24.42 12.14
N ILE A 35 0.42 -23.09 12.23
CA ILE A 35 0.30 -22.21 11.05
C ILE A 35 1.62 -22.16 10.27
N ASP A 36 2.76 -22.11 10.96
CA ASP A 36 4.10 -22.10 10.37
C ASP A 36 4.37 -23.46 9.70
N HIS A 37 3.95 -24.57 10.31
CA HIS A 37 4.05 -25.90 9.71
C HIS A 37 3.18 -26.03 8.44
N PHE A 38 1.95 -25.52 8.48
CA PHE A 38 1.08 -25.49 7.31
C PHE A 38 1.68 -24.67 6.17
N ALA A 39 2.23 -23.47 6.46
CA ALA A 39 2.89 -22.65 5.46
C ALA A 39 4.17 -23.30 4.90
N ALA A 40 4.96 -23.96 5.75
CA ALA A 40 6.16 -24.68 5.31
C ALA A 40 5.84 -25.82 4.36
N ASN A 41 4.78 -26.59 4.63
CA ASN A 41 4.32 -27.64 3.72
C ASN A 41 3.81 -27.07 2.39
N LEU A 42 3.18 -25.89 2.42
CA LEU A 42 2.65 -25.22 1.23
C LEU A 42 3.76 -24.67 0.32
N LEU A 43 4.88 -24.22 0.91
CA LEU A 43 6.02 -23.68 0.18
C LEU A 43 7.14 -24.71 -0.07
N ASP A 44 7.02 -25.93 0.48
CA ASP A 44 8.08 -26.95 0.51
C ASP A 44 9.42 -26.38 1.04
N SER A 45 9.35 -25.52 2.07
CA SER A 45 10.51 -24.79 2.58
C SER A 45 10.28 -24.34 4.03
N PRO A 46 11.30 -24.31 4.91
CA PRO A 46 11.19 -23.68 6.22
C PRO A 46 10.77 -22.22 6.08
N VAL A 47 9.82 -21.80 6.92
CA VAL A 47 9.26 -20.45 6.88
C VAL A 47 9.70 -19.61 8.08
N SER A 48 9.74 -18.30 7.87
CA SER A 48 9.91 -17.31 8.93
C SER A 48 8.97 -16.13 8.71
N ALA A 49 8.58 -15.46 9.80
CA ALA A 49 7.74 -14.27 9.71
C ALA A 49 8.46 -13.17 8.91
N THR A 50 7.75 -12.51 7.99
CA THR A 50 8.31 -11.37 7.27
C THR A 50 8.64 -10.22 8.22
N PRO A 51 9.67 -9.38 7.92
CA PRO A 51 10.09 -8.29 8.81
C PRO A 51 9.05 -7.19 9.06
N VAL A 52 8.01 -7.13 8.23
CA VAL A 52 6.87 -6.22 8.38
C VAL A 52 5.60 -7.05 8.33
N GLN A 53 4.68 -6.79 9.26
CA GLN A 53 3.40 -7.47 9.38
C GLN A 53 2.23 -6.48 9.22
N GLY A 54 1.06 -7.03 8.93
CA GLY A 54 -0.19 -6.26 8.81
C GLY A 54 -1.02 -6.36 10.08
N ALA A 55 -1.80 -5.32 10.39
CA ALA A 55 -2.67 -5.32 11.58
C ALA A 55 -3.77 -6.41 11.54
N THR A 56 -4.07 -6.94 10.35
CA THR A 56 -5.14 -7.93 10.14
C THR A 56 -4.64 -9.20 9.45
N SER A 57 -3.33 -9.42 9.40
CA SER A 57 -2.74 -10.56 8.70
C SER A 57 -1.42 -11.00 9.30
N TYR A 58 -1.16 -12.29 9.24
CA TYR A 58 0.15 -12.89 9.52
C TYR A 58 0.78 -13.35 8.20
N THR A 59 2.01 -12.95 7.93
CA THR A 59 2.72 -13.28 6.69
C THR A 59 4.06 -13.94 7.00
N VAL A 60 4.34 -15.05 6.31
CA VAL A 60 5.61 -15.77 6.40
C VAL A 60 6.20 -15.95 5.00
N SER A 61 7.52 -15.96 4.92
CA SER A 61 8.28 -16.24 3.69
C SER A 61 9.03 -17.55 3.85
N GLY A 62 9.12 -18.35 2.78
CA GLY A 62 10.04 -19.48 2.73
C GLY A 62 11.47 -18.98 2.55
N ASN A 63 12.43 -19.52 3.29
CA ASN A 63 13.82 -19.06 3.22
C ASN A 63 14.46 -19.32 1.84
N GLU A 64 13.99 -20.35 1.15
CA GLU A 64 14.46 -20.75 -0.19
C GLU A 64 13.41 -20.53 -1.28
N ALA A 65 12.16 -20.26 -0.89
CA ALA A 65 11.05 -20.03 -1.81
C ALA A 65 10.94 -18.54 -2.18
N ALA A 66 10.78 -18.23 -3.46
CA ALA A 66 10.47 -16.88 -3.94
C ALA A 66 9.00 -16.48 -3.68
N GLN A 67 8.41 -16.96 -2.58
CA GLN A 67 6.99 -16.84 -2.28
C GLN A 67 6.74 -16.59 -0.79
N VAL A 68 5.59 -15.99 -0.50
CA VAL A 68 5.06 -15.78 0.84
C VAL A 68 3.72 -16.47 1.01
N VAL A 69 3.43 -16.90 2.24
CA VAL A 69 2.09 -17.31 2.65
C VAL A 69 1.53 -16.23 3.57
N GLN A 70 0.37 -15.69 3.23
CA GLN A 70 -0.34 -14.71 4.02
C GLN A 70 -1.66 -15.28 4.53
N PHE A 71 -1.83 -15.22 5.85
CA PHE A 71 -3.04 -15.57 6.58
C PHE A 71 -3.77 -14.30 6.95
N ARG A 72 -5.03 -14.14 6.52
CA ARG A 72 -5.80 -12.92 6.74
C ARG A 72 -7.10 -13.18 7.47
N ARG A 73 -7.50 -12.21 8.30
CA ARG A 73 -8.84 -12.19 8.90
C ARG A 73 -9.95 -12.03 7.86
N SER A 74 -9.71 -11.22 6.83
CA SER A 74 -10.71 -10.89 5.80
C SER A 74 -10.24 -11.36 4.42
N GLN A 75 -11.20 -11.74 3.59
CA GLN A 75 -10.94 -12.19 2.23
C GLN A 75 -10.37 -11.04 1.37
N LEU A 76 -9.34 -11.33 0.57
CA LEU A 76 -8.84 -10.41 -0.46
C LEU A 76 -9.79 -10.34 -1.66
N PRO A 77 -9.92 -9.16 -2.28
CA PRO A 77 -10.71 -8.96 -3.49
C PRO A 77 -9.95 -9.50 -4.72
N MET A 78 -9.87 -10.83 -4.87
CA MET A 78 -9.00 -11.50 -5.86
C MET A 78 -9.23 -11.02 -7.30
N ARG A 79 -10.49 -10.79 -7.69
CA ARG A 79 -10.82 -10.25 -9.02
C ARG A 79 -10.21 -8.87 -9.24
N GLN A 80 -10.24 -8.01 -8.23
CA GLN A 80 -9.61 -6.70 -8.29
C GLN A 80 -8.09 -6.83 -8.35
N ILE A 81 -7.49 -7.75 -7.60
CA ILE A 81 -6.04 -8.00 -7.67
C ILE A 81 -5.61 -8.47 -9.07
N GLU A 82 -6.38 -9.33 -9.72
CA GLU A 82 -6.14 -9.75 -11.11
C GLU A 82 -6.22 -8.57 -12.09
N ILE A 83 -7.21 -7.69 -11.93
CA ILE A 83 -7.32 -6.45 -12.72
C ILE A 83 -6.15 -5.51 -12.43
N ALA A 84 -5.71 -5.40 -11.17
CA ALA A 84 -4.56 -4.60 -10.80
C ALA A 84 -3.29 -5.13 -11.48
N ARG A 85 -3.08 -6.44 -11.54
CA ARG A 85 -1.95 -7.03 -12.30
C ARG A 85 -2.00 -6.66 -13.79
N GLN A 86 -3.18 -6.64 -14.39
CA GLN A 86 -3.32 -6.24 -15.80
C GLN A 86 -3.07 -4.74 -16.02
N LEU A 87 -3.49 -3.89 -15.08
CA LEU A 87 -3.33 -2.44 -15.17
C LEU A 87 -1.92 -1.98 -14.85
N TYR A 88 -1.30 -2.55 -13.83
CA TYR A 88 -0.04 -2.08 -13.25
C TYR A 88 1.16 -2.98 -13.58
N GLY A 89 0.92 -4.14 -14.19
CA GLY A 89 1.98 -5.06 -14.62
C GLY A 89 2.85 -5.51 -13.46
N ASP A 90 4.17 -5.42 -13.66
CA ASP A 90 5.20 -5.92 -12.75
C ASP A 90 5.22 -5.26 -11.37
N PHE A 91 4.46 -4.17 -11.16
CA PHE A 91 4.29 -3.60 -9.83
C PHE A 91 3.47 -4.49 -8.90
N VAL A 92 2.66 -5.41 -9.41
CA VAL A 92 1.72 -6.19 -8.59
C VAL A 92 2.16 -7.65 -8.58
N PRO A 93 2.58 -8.22 -7.43
CA PRO A 93 3.01 -9.62 -7.37
C PRO A 93 1.86 -10.58 -7.66
N GLU A 94 2.18 -11.81 -8.06
CA GLU A 94 1.12 -12.81 -8.23
C GLU A 94 0.54 -13.17 -6.87
N CYS A 95 -0.76 -13.41 -6.83
CA CYS A 95 -1.44 -13.79 -5.60
C CYS A 95 -2.52 -14.81 -5.93
N LYS A 96 -2.56 -15.91 -5.18
CA LYS A 96 -3.51 -17.01 -5.34
C LYS A 96 -4.14 -17.35 -3.99
N SER A 97 -5.45 -17.54 -3.99
CA SER A 97 -6.18 -18.05 -2.82
C SER A 97 -5.94 -19.55 -2.66
N GLN A 98 -5.66 -19.99 -1.43
CA GLN A 98 -5.51 -21.39 -1.04
C GLN A 98 -6.67 -21.88 -0.17
N GLY A 99 -7.72 -21.06 -0.02
CA GLY A 99 -8.88 -21.38 0.80
C GLY A 99 -8.71 -20.86 2.23
N MET A 100 -9.02 -21.71 3.21
CA MET A 100 -9.02 -21.34 4.63
C MET A 100 -8.18 -22.30 5.46
N PHE A 101 -7.55 -21.75 6.50
CA PHE A 101 -6.93 -22.50 7.59
C PHE A 101 -7.64 -22.09 8.88
N GLY A 102 -8.51 -22.94 9.41
CA GLY A 102 -9.38 -22.58 10.53
C GLY A 102 -10.20 -21.31 10.21
N PRO A 103 -10.09 -20.23 11.02
CA PRO A 103 -10.87 -19.00 10.84
C PRO A 103 -10.23 -17.97 9.90
N VAL A 104 -9.10 -18.26 9.26
CA VAL A 104 -8.36 -17.29 8.44
C VAL A 104 -8.26 -17.72 6.98
N HIS A 105 -8.28 -16.74 6.07
CA HIS A 105 -8.07 -16.95 4.64
C HIS A 105 -6.58 -17.08 4.34
N VAL A 106 -6.21 -17.98 3.45
CA VAL A 106 -4.83 -18.28 3.08
C VAL A 106 -4.56 -17.83 1.64
N TYR A 107 -3.46 -17.12 1.46
CA TYR A 107 -2.97 -16.68 0.15
C TYR A 107 -1.50 -17.05 -0.02
N VAL A 108 -1.15 -17.50 -1.22
CA VAL A 108 0.25 -17.61 -1.65
C VAL A 108 0.50 -16.49 -2.65
N ALA A 109 1.57 -15.74 -2.45
CA ALA A 109 1.96 -14.67 -3.34
C ALA A 109 3.46 -14.70 -3.64
N ASP A 110 3.87 -14.10 -4.75
CA ASP A 110 5.29 -13.91 -5.03
C ASP A 110 5.92 -13.02 -3.97
N LEU A 111 7.11 -13.41 -3.50
CA LEU A 111 7.89 -12.58 -2.59
C LEU A 111 8.40 -11.36 -3.36
N VAL A 112 8.00 -10.17 -2.92
CA VAL A 112 8.51 -8.93 -3.50
C VAL A 112 9.96 -8.70 -3.05
N PRO A 113 10.94 -8.56 -3.97
CA PRO A 113 12.34 -8.38 -3.61
C PRO A 113 12.60 -7.07 -2.87
N GLY A 114 13.61 -7.06 -2.00
CA GLY A 114 14.02 -5.88 -1.24
C GLY A 114 13.13 -5.58 -0.04
N PRO A 115 13.55 -4.64 0.83
CA PRO A 115 12.76 -4.27 2.01
C PRO A 115 11.53 -3.45 1.63
N ALA A 116 10.50 -3.54 2.47
CA ALA A 116 9.43 -2.56 2.49
C ALA A 116 10.03 -1.16 2.74
N PHE A 117 9.58 -0.15 2.00
CA PHE A 117 10.17 1.19 2.02
C PHE A 117 10.21 1.78 3.43
N CYS A 118 9.22 1.48 4.27
CA CYS A 118 9.16 1.91 5.67
C CYS A 118 10.43 1.59 6.46
N ARG A 119 11.11 0.48 6.17
CA ARG A 119 12.35 0.06 6.85
C ARG A 119 13.57 0.85 6.41
N VAL A 120 13.57 1.39 5.20
CA VAL A 120 14.70 2.13 4.61
C VAL A 120 14.40 3.62 4.43
N ARG A 121 13.17 4.05 4.76
CA ARG A 121 12.69 5.43 4.60
C ARG A 121 13.62 6.44 5.26
N ASN A 122 14.08 6.16 6.49
CA ASN A 122 15.04 7.02 7.19
C ASN A 122 16.32 7.23 6.37
N GLN A 123 16.89 6.17 5.78
CA GLN A 123 18.08 6.26 4.96
C GLN A 123 17.81 6.99 3.64
N PHE A 124 16.69 6.70 2.97
CA PHE A 124 16.33 7.33 1.69
C PHE A 124 16.10 8.84 1.80
N PHE A 125 15.65 9.33 2.95
CA PHE A 125 15.50 10.76 3.22
C PHE A 125 16.75 11.43 3.82
N SER A 126 17.86 10.70 3.96
CA SER A 126 19.12 11.29 4.43
C SER A 126 19.68 12.29 3.41
N PRO A 127 20.48 13.28 3.84
CA PRO A 127 21.02 14.31 2.95
C PRO A 127 22.16 13.81 2.03
N ASP A 128 22.38 12.49 1.91
CA ASP A 128 23.37 11.90 1.02
C ASP A 128 22.91 12.03 -0.45
N PRO A 129 23.72 12.64 -1.34
CA PRO A 129 23.40 12.76 -2.77
C PRO A 129 23.05 11.43 -3.45
N ALA A 130 23.65 10.31 -3.01
CA ALA A 130 23.32 8.99 -3.55
C ALA A 130 21.91 8.54 -3.13
N MET A 131 21.50 8.84 -1.89
CA MET A 131 20.13 8.55 -1.41
C MET A 131 19.11 9.44 -2.10
N GLU A 132 19.44 10.72 -2.32
CA GLU A 132 18.58 11.62 -3.08
C GLU A 132 18.32 11.08 -4.49
N GLN A 133 19.35 10.61 -5.19
CA GLN A 133 19.19 9.99 -6.51
C GLN A 133 18.30 8.74 -6.46
N ARG A 134 18.45 7.89 -5.44
CA ARG A 134 17.60 6.70 -5.26
C ARG A 134 16.15 7.08 -4.96
N LEU A 135 15.92 8.07 -4.11
CA LEU A 135 14.57 8.57 -3.83
C LEU A 135 13.93 9.16 -5.09
N GLN A 136 14.69 9.88 -5.92
CA GLN A 136 14.20 10.35 -7.22
C GLN A 136 13.79 9.18 -8.14
N LYS A 137 14.50 8.05 -8.12
CA LYS A 137 14.08 6.83 -8.84
C LYS A 137 12.78 6.26 -8.29
N THR A 138 12.62 6.24 -6.97
CA THR A 138 11.35 5.83 -6.34
C THR A 138 10.19 6.73 -6.79
N VAL A 139 10.38 8.06 -6.81
CA VAL A 139 9.37 9.02 -7.29
C VAL A 139 9.05 8.80 -8.78
N GLN A 140 10.05 8.52 -9.61
CA GLN A 140 9.85 8.19 -11.03
C GLN A 140 9.03 6.90 -11.21
N ASP A 141 9.28 5.87 -10.40
CA ASP A 141 8.50 4.64 -10.42
C ASP A 141 7.08 4.83 -9.89
N PHE A 142 6.85 5.69 -8.89
CA PHE A 142 5.50 6.10 -8.49
C PHE A 142 4.76 6.78 -9.65
N ALA A 143 5.41 7.70 -10.36
CA ALA A 143 4.82 8.35 -11.52
C ALA A 143 4.47 7.32 -12.61
N ARG A 144 5.35 6.34 -12.86
CA ARG A 144 5.09 5.21 -13.77
C ARG A 144 3.92 4.36 -13.31
N PHE A 145 3.85 4.00 -12.03
CA PHE A 145 2.77 3.23 -11.43
C PHE A 145 1.41 3.92 -11.64
N PHE A 146 1.28 5.19 -11.28
CA PHE A 146 0.01 5.91 -11.47
C PHE A 146 -0.31 6.09 -12.96
N ALA A 147 0.68 6.41 -13.81
CA ALA A 147 0.46 6.53 -15.24
C ALA A 147 -0.04 5.23 -15.88
N SER A 148 0.37 4.05 -15.39
CA SER A 148 -0.10 2.75 -15.89
C SER A 148 -1.62 2.63 -15.85
N ALA A 149 -2.26 3.09 -14.77
CA ALA A 149 -3.72 3.07 -14.66
C ALA A 149 -4.39 3.90 -15.78
N TRP A 150 -3.81 5.04 -16.13
CA TRP A 150 -4.32 5.91 -17.20
C TRP A 150 -4.08 5.33 -18.59
N ILE A 151 -2.89 4.77 -18.82
CA ILE A 151 -2.46 4.25 -20.12
C ILE A 151 -3.24 2.97 -20.45
N ASN A 152 -3.35 2.07 -19.49
CA ASN A 152 -3.95 0.74 -19.67
C ASN A 152 -5.48 0.74 -19.47
N LYS A 153 -6.10 1.90 -19.21
CA LYS A 153 -7.56 2.05 -18.99
C LYS A 153 -8.49 1.44 -20.05
N PRO A 154 -8.19 1.46 -21.37
CA PRO A 154 -9.19 1.05 -22.37
C PRO A 154 -9.52 -0.45 -22.29
N ALA A 155 -8.63 -1.25 -21.69
CA ALA A 155 -8.86 -2.66 -21.46
C ALA A 155 -9.76 -2.95 -20.23
N HIS A 156 -9.96 -1.97 -19.33
CA HIS A 156 -10.57 -2.18 -18.02
C HIS A 156 -11.50 -1.04 -17.56
N THR A 157 -12.10 -0.31 -18.52
CA THR A 157 -12.98 0.82 -18.19
C THR A 157 -14.13 0.33 -17.31
N SER A 158 -14.22 0.89 -16.11
CA SER A 158 -15.20 0.49 -15.11
C SER A 158 -16.26 1.57 -14.96
N GLU A 159 -17.50 1.16 -14.71
CA GLU A 159 -18.54 2.11 -14.32
C GLU A 159 -18.26 2.65 -12.91
N PRO A 160 -18.64 3.90 -12.62
CA PRO A 160 -18.51 4.42 -11.28
C PRO A 160 -19.37 3.59 -10.31
N PRO A 161 -18.84 3.20 -9.14
CA PRO A 161 -19.64 2.54 -8.12
C PRO A 161 -20.87 3.36 -7.75
N LEU A 162 -22.00 2.68 -7.57
CA LEU A 162 -23.26 3.32 -7.23
C LEU A 162 -23.11 4.12 -5.93
N GLY A 163 -23.44 5.41 -5.97
CA GLY A 163 -23.39 6.28 -4.79
C GLY A 163 -22.02 6.89 -4.46
N LEU A 164 -20.95 6.57 -5.20
CA LEU A 164 -19.59 7.07 -4.89
C LEU A 164 -19.48 8.61 -4.90
N LEU A 165 -20.19 9.29 -5.81
CA LEU A 165 -20.25 10.76 -5.82
C LEU A 165 -20.89 11.31 -4.55
N SER A 166 -21.97 10.68 -4.08
CA SER A 166 -22.66 11.07 -2.85
C SER A 166 -21.79 10.80 -1.63
N GLU A 167 -21.05 9.70 -1.61
CA GLU A 167 -20.06 9.38 -0.58
C GLU A 167 -18.97 10.45 -0.51
N TYR A 168 -18.35 10.80 -1.64
CA TYR A 168 -17.32 11.84 -1.68
C TYR A 168 -17.86 13.21 -1.24
N SER A 169 -19.08 13.56 -1.65
CA SER A 169 -19.74 14.79 -1.18
C SER A 169 -19.93 14.79 0.33
N LYS A 170 -20.37 13.66 0.90
CA LYS A 170 -20.54 13.49 2.35
C LYS A 170 -19.22 13.62 3.11
N ILE A 171 -18.13 13.04 2.59
CA ILE A 171 -16.79 13.18 3.19
C ILE A 171 -16.36 14.65 3.23
N LEU A 172 -16.56 15.40 2.14
CA LEU A 172 -16.24 16.83 2.12
C LEU A 172 -17.07 17.60 3.16
N ASP A 173 -18.35 17.26 3.33
CA ASP A 173 -19.22 17.88 4.34
C ASP A 173 -18.81 17.55 5.78
N GLU A 174 -18.40 16.31 6.02
CA GLU A 174 -17.90 15.90 7.33
C GLU A 174 -16.61 16.65 7.69
N VAL A 175 -15.65 16.72 6.77
CA VAL A 175 -14.35 17.39 6.95
C VAL A 175 -14.50 18.91 7.07
N SER A 176 -15.48 19.51 6.38
CA SER A 176 -15.77 20.95 6.43
C SER A 176 -15.99 21.46 7.85
N ARG A 177 -16.56 20.65 8.74
CA ARG A 177 -16.91 21.08 10.11
C ARG A 177 -15.69 21.40 10.97
N ASP A 178 -14.59 20.71 10.72
CA ASP A 178 -13.36 20.80 11.53
C ASP A 178 -12.24 21.57 10.81
N LEU A 179 -12.46 21.97 9.54
CA LEU A 179 -11.47 22.68 8.76
C LEU A 179 -11.34 24.16 9.19
N PRO A 180 -10.10 24.68 9.30
CA PRO A 180 -9.85 26.11 9.49
C PRO A 180 -10.56 26.97 8.44
N ALA A 181 -11.06 28.14 8.86
CA ALA A 181 -11.81 29.06 7.99
C ALA A 181 -11.08 29.41 6.68
N GLN A 182 -9.74 29.52 6.73
CA GLN A 182 -8.90 29.81 5.57
C GLN A 182 -8.90 28.71 4.49
N LEU A 183 -9.30 27.48 4.82
CA LEU A 183 -9.38 26.36 3.88
C LEU A 183 -10.80 26.14 3.33
N GLN A 184 -11.82 26.82 3.88
CA GLN A 184 -13.21 26.64 3.46
C GLN A 184 -13.44 27.03 2.00
N ALA A 185 -12.84 28.16 1.56
CA ALA A 185 -12.94 28.58 0.16
C ALA A 185 -12.39 27.50 -0.80
N LYS A 186 -11.27 26.85 -0.43
CA LYS A 186 -10.71 25.76 -1.24
C LYS A 186 -11.58 24.52 -1.23
N LEU A 187 -12.22 24.22 -0.10
CA LEU A 187 -13.17 23.10 0.00
C LEU A 187 -14.38 23.33 -0.89
N ASP A 188 -14.90 24.56 -0.95
CA ASP A 188 -16.02 24.92 -1.82
C ASP A 188 -15.65 24.77 -3.31
N ASP A 189 -14.44 25.16 -3.72
CA ASP A 189 -13.93 24.88 -5.07
C ASP A 189 -13.94 23.37 -5.36
N VAL A 190 -13.43 22.56 -4.41
CA VAL A 190 -13.38 21.10 -4.56
C VAL A 190 -14.78 20.51 -4.68
N ARG A 191 -15.75 20.97 -3.87
CA ARG A 191 -17.16 20.54 -3.96
C ARG A 191 -17.76 20.84 -5.33
N GLN A 192 -17.50 22.02 -5.88
CA GLN A 192 -18.03 22.43 -7.19
C GLN A 192 -17.43 21.61 -8.35
N GLU A 193 -16.15 21.26 -8.25
CA GLU A 193 -15.44 20.51 -9.28
C GLU A 193 -15.62 18.99 -9.17
N LEU A 194 -15.98 18.47 -7.99
CA LEU A 194 -16.14 17.04 -7.72
C LEU A 194 -17.01 16.30 -8.76
N PRO A 195 -18.20 16.79 -9.17
CA PRO A 195 -19.02 16.12 -10.20
C PRO A 195 -18.31 15.97 -11.56
N ARG A 196 -17.29 16.79 -11.87
CA ARG A 196 -16.55 16.69 -13.13
C ARG A 196 -15.72 15.41 -13.23
N LEU A 197 -15.30 14.84 -12.10
CA LEU A 197 -14.58 13.57 -12.02
C LEU A 197 -15.46 12.36 -12.37
N PHE A 198 -16.79 12.55 -12.39
CA PHE A 198 -17.78 11.50 -12.69
C PHE A 198 -18.39 11.63 -14.09
N ARG A 199 -17.86 12.54 -14.91
CA ARG A 199 -18.28 12.64 -16.32
C ARG A 199 -17.87 11.37 -17.07
N PRO A 200 -18.65 10.90 -18.05
CA PRO A 200 -18.32 9.69 -18.83
C PRO A 200 -16.93 9.74 -19.51
N SER A 201 -16.40 10.93 -19.76
CA SER A 201 -15.08 11.13 -20.37
C SER A 201 -13.92 11.08 -19.37
N TYR A 202 -14.19 11.11 -18.05
CA TYR A 202 -13.17 11.04 -17.02
C TYR A 202 -12.93 9.58 -16.63
N PRO A 203 -11.69 9.10 -16.55
CA PRO A 203 -11.45 7.69 -16.33
C PRO A 203 -11.73 7.26 -14.89
N MET A 204 -12.52 6.20 -14.78
CA MET A 204 -12.66 5.39 -13.57
C MET A 204 -11.69 4.22 -13.67
N VAL A 205 -10.81 4.11 -12.68
CA VAL A 205 -9.75 3.08 -12.66
C VAL A 205 -9.74 2.38 -11.31
N LEU A 206 -9.33 1.12 -11.31
CA LEU A 206 -8.97 0.43 -10.08
C LEU A 206 -7.67 1.03 -9.55
N GLN A 207 -7.66 1.52 -8.32
CA GLN A 207 -6.51 2.15 -7.67
C GLN A 207 -6.26 1.55 -6.29
N HIS A 208 -5.03 1.71 -5.81
CA HIS A 208 -4.64 1.34 -4.45
C HIS A 208 -5.12 2.42 -3.47
N ASP A 209 -5.82 2.03 -2.40
CA ASP A 209 -6.42 2.99 -1.45
C ASP A 209 -5.65 3.14 -0.12
N ASP A 210 -4.68 2.26 0.12
CA ASP A 210 -3.84 2.28 1.32
C ASP A 210 -2.34 2.32 0.97
N LEU A 211 -1.92 3.16 0.02
CA LEU A 211 -0.53 3.11 -0.47
C LEU A 211 0.44 3.85 0.47
N LEU A 212 0.73 3.19 1.59
CA LEU A 212 1.64 3.65 2.65
C LEU A 212 3.06 3.08 2.49
N GLU A 213 4.03 3.59 3.26
CA GLU A 213 5.44 3.20 3.18
C GLU A 213 5.70 1.70 3.41
N ASN A 214 4.79 0.99 4.08
CA ASN A 214 4.90 -0.44 4.33
C ASN A 214 4.26 -1.32 3.24
N ASN A 215 3.57 -0.71 2.27
CA ASN A 215 2.83 -1.42 1.22
C ASN A 215 3.54 -1.41 -0.14
N PHE A 216 4.78 -0.92 -0.21
CA PHE A 216 5.64 -1.10 -1.37
C PHE A 216 7.08 -1.38 -0.95
N HIS A 217 7.81 -2.07 -1.81
CA HIS A 217 9.19 -2.47 -1.61
C HIS A 217 10.10 -1.77 -2.62
N VAL A 218 11.37 -1.63 -2.26
CA VAL A 218 12.37 -1.00 -3.11
C VAL A 218 13.64 -1.86 -3.18
N ASP A 219 14.34 -1.75 -4.29
CA ASP A 219 15.74 -2.16 -4.38
C ASP A 219 16.59 -1.07 -3.70
N GLU A 220 17.26 -1.41 -2.61
CA GLU A 220 18.03 -0.43 -1.81
C GLU A 220 19.19 0.19 -2.58
N ALA A 221 19.79 -0.55 -3.52
CA ALA A 221 20.97 -0.11 -4.26
C ALA A 221 20.61 0.91 -5.36
N THR A 222 19.42 0.79 -5.93
CA THR A 222 18.99 1.57 -7.10
C THR A 222 17.85 2.55 -6.80
N GLY A 223 17.06 2.29 -5.77
CA GLY A 223 15.86 3.06 -5.41
C GLY A 223 14.62 2.71 -6.24
N HIS A 224 14.70 1.72 -7.12
CA HIS A 224 13.56 1.27 -7.92
C HIS A 224 12.51 0.56 -7.07
N ILE A 225 11.23 0.80 -7.35
CA ILE A 225 10.14 0.04 -6.73
C ILE A 225 10.13 -1.37 -7.33
N THR A 226 10.20 -2.37 -6.47
CA THR A 226 10.23 -3.79 -6.85
C THR A 226 8.85 -4.44 -6.79
N GLY A 227 7.91 -3.83 -6.07
CA GLY A 227 6.51 -4.25 -6.04
C GLY A 227 5.68 -3.52 -5.01
N ILE A 228 4.36 -3.60 -5.18
CA ILE A 228 3.32 -2.98 -4.37
C ILE A 228 2.36 -4.07 -3.91
N ILE A 229 2.18 -4.16 -2.60
CA ILE A 229 1.43 -5.22 -1.90
C ILE A 229 0.22 -4.64 -1.17
N ASN A 230 -0.57 -5.51 -0.52
CA ASN A 230 -1.73 -5.13 0.30
C ASN A 230 -2.87 -4.43 -0.46
N TRP A 231 -3.30 -5.04 -1.57
CA TRP A 231 -4.45 -4.62 -2.38
C TRP A 231 -5.83 -4.91 -1.75
N ALA A 232 -5.91 -5.02 -0.42
CA ALA A 232 -7.15 -5.39 0.27
C ALA A 232 -8.24 -4.32 0.11
N ASP A 233 -7.83 -3.05 0.08
CA ASP A 233 -8.72 -1.89 -0.05
C ASP A 233 -8.74 -1.34 -1.48
N ALA A 234 -8.31 -2.14 -2.47
CA ALA A 234 -8.33 -1.73 -3.88
C ALA A 234 -9.75 -1.34 -4.31
N LYS A 235 -9.89 -0.14 -4.87
CA LYS A 235 -11.21 0.41 -5.22
C LYS A 235 -11.24 0.99 -6.62
N ILE A 236 -12.43 0.96 -7.22
CA ILE A 236 -12.70 1.65 -8.49
C ILE A 236 -13.12 3.07 -8.11
N ALA A 237 -12.36 4.06 -8.56
CA ALA A 237 -12.64 5.47 -8.29
C ALA A 237 -12.09 6.35 -9.43
N PRO A 238 -12.41 7.66 -9.47
CA PRO A 238 -11.85 8.54 -10.48
C PRO A 238 -10.32 8.50 -10.43
N PHE A 239 -9.69 8.50 -11.59
CA PHE A 239 -8.24 8.55 -11.69
C PHE A 239 -7.68 9.75 -10.90
N GLY A 240 -6.56 9.54 -10.23
CA GLY A 240 -5.83 10.59 -9.53
C GLY A 240 -6.20 10.76 -8.06
N VAL A 241 -7.26 10.13 -7.56
CA VAL A 241 -7.63 10.22 -6.13
C VAL A 241 -6.54 9.61 -5.23
N SER A 242 -5.89 8.53 -5.66
CA SER A 242 -4.77 7.90 -4.96
C SER A 242 -3.44 8.65 -5.08
N LEU A 243 -3.36 9.76 -5.83
CA LEU A 243 -2.10 10.52 -5.97
C LEU A 243 -1.67 11.16 -4.66
N ALA A 244 -2.59 11.37 -3.70
CA ALA A 244 -2.26 11.82 -2.36
C ALA A 244 -1.21 10.92 -1.68
N SER A 245 -1.19 9.62 -1.99
CA SER A 245 -0.18 8.68 -1.48
C SER A 245 1.26 9.01 -1.92
N MET A 246 1.47 9.87 -2.93
CA MET A 246 2.81 10.35 -3.28
C MET A 246 3.49 11.09 -2.12
N GLU A 247 2.74 11.67 -1.18
CA GLU A 247 3.29 12.35 -0.01
C GLU A 247 4.24 11.43 0.80
N VAL A 248 4.04 10.11 0.73
CA VAL A 248 4.89 9.10 1.39
C VAL A 248 6.36 9.16 0.92
N VAL A 249 6.59 9.52 -0.35
CA VAL A 249 7.93 9.66 -0.94
C VAL A 249 8.41 11.11 -1.05
N LEU A 250 7.54 12.08 -0.72
CA LEU A 250 7.88 13.51 -0.72
C LEU A 250 8.21 14.04 0.67
N GLY A 251 7.81 13.33 1.73
CA GLY A 251 8.06 13.76 3.10
C GLY A 251 7.72 12.70 4.12
N ILE A 252 7.68 13.12 5.38
CA ILE A 252 7.35 12.28 6.54
C ILE A 252 6.26 12.94 7.36
N GLN A 253 5.19 12.20 7.61
CA GLN A 253 4.12 12.59 8.53
C GLN A 253 4.48 12.18 9.95
N THR A 254 4.45 13.14 10.86
CA THR A 254 4.44 12.89 12.31
C THR A 254 3.03 13.03 12.85
N ARG A 255 2.83 12.76 14.14
CA ARG A 255 1.52 12.95 14.80
C ARG A 255 0.94 14.35 14.62
N THR A 256 1.78 15.37 14.47
CA THR A 256 1.34 16.78 14.47
C THR A 256 1.62 17.53 13.18
N ASN A 257 2.61 17.11 12.38
CA ASN A 257 3.10 17.88 11.24
C ASN A 257 3.53 16.98 10.08
N TRP A 258 3.48 17.56 8.87
CA TRP A 258 4.17 17.06 7.71
C TRP A 258 5.54 17.72 7.57
N HIS A 259 6.58 16.92 7.34
CA HIS A 259 7.95 17.36 7.10
C HIS A 259 8.35 16.95 5.69
N PHE A 260 8.28 17.89 4.75
CA PHE A 260 8.61 17.64 3.35
C PHE A 260 10.10 17.72 3.08
N HIS A 261 10.57 16.88 2.16
CA HIS A 261 11.91 16.94 1.62
C HIS A 261 12.17 18.34 1.02
N PRO A 262 13.40 18.89 1.11
CA PRO A 262 13.70 20.24 0.60
C PRO A 262 13.40 20.43 -0.90
N ASN A 263 13.47 19.33 -1.66
CA ASN A 263 13.23 19.31 -3.10
C ASN A 263 11.88 18.66 -3.47
N HIS A 264 10.87 18.76 -2.58
CA HIS A 264 9.51 18.26 -2.84
C HIS A 264 8.77 19.11 -3.89
#